data_AF-A0A2P4XS37-F1
#
_entry.id   AF-A0A2P4XS37-F1
#
_cell.length_a   1.000
_cell.length_b   1.000
_cell.length_c   1.000
_cell.angle_alpha   90.00
_cell.angle_beta   90.00
_cell.angle_gamma   90.00
#
_symmetry.space_group_name_H-M   'P 1'
#
loop_
_entity.id
_entity.type
_entity.pdbx_description
1 polymer ?
#
loop_
_entity_poly.entity_id
_entity_poly.type
_entity_poly.pdbx_seq_one_letter_code
_entity_poly.pdbx_strand_id
1 'polypeptide(L)'
;MKKKFSALQKDIEDQREEIRSLEEKGKELTENIRGLEKDIQGHKKEIREREETIQDKEKRIYDLKKKNQELEKFKFVLDYKIKELKRQIEPREQEIADMKTQIEEMDAELEQYHKSNAALDLMIGELRLKMDGMQKELNLQAAQVALGKALVRQVQTDLLGCAQLLDNKKGLKVAVMALNKKYEDGVTPDAKEPNSQAEYNRQREYLEKEVESLKRKIMKGMAISESELHRLQRENAILTTQVNELRREFHNVRMQTQEVRETKYKSTVSIANSAINKNLSVSSEVIRERKEKIREAEFQKEHILQLKARLTELQKALGGGLKFALTGSNNSPQHRQQQQQYIRKPTPPTQRLPPV
;
A
#
# COMPACT_ATOMS: atom_id res chain seq x y z
N MET A 1 83.17 41.81 94.49
CA MET A 1 81.91 41.09 94.79
C MET A 1 80.66 41.71 94.12
N LYS A 2 80.50 43.04 94.02
CA LYS A 2 79.29 43.69 93.43
C LYS A 2 78.92 43.30 91.98
N LYS A 3 79.89 43.13 91.06
CA LYS A 3 79.60 42.79 89.65
C LYS A 3 79.04 41.38 89.43
N LYS A 4 79.53 40.37 90.18
CA LYS A 4 79.01 39.00 90.11
C LYS A 4 77.58 38.90 90.67
N PHE A 5 77.29 39.67 91.72
CA PHE A 5 75.94 39.75 92.29
C PHE A 5 74.96 40.41 91.31
N SER A 6 75.35 41.50 90.65
CA SER A 6 74.54 42.15 89.62
C SER A 6 74.30 41.28 88.38
N ALA A 7 75.27 40.44 87.98
CA ALA A 7 75.10 39.51 86.87
C ALA A 7 74.14 38.37 87.23
N LEU A 8 74.29 37.76 88.42
CA LEU A 8 73.35 36.76 88.93
C LEU A 8 71.94 37.33 89.09
N GLN A 9 71.81 38.59 89.51
CA GLN A 9 70.52 39.25 89.66
C GLN A 9 69.84 39.49 88.29
N LYS A 10 70.61 39.85 87.26
CA LYS A 10 70.13 39.93 85.88
C LYS A 10 69.71 38.56 85.33
N ASP A 11 70.53 37.52 85.52
CA ASP A 11 70.19 36.16 85.08
C ASP A 11 68.90 35.64 85.77
N ILE A 12 68.70 35.96 87.05
CA ILE A 12 67.45 35.65 87.78
C ILE A 12 66.26 36.39 87.18
N GLU A 13 66.45 37.63 86.75
CA GLU A 13 65.40 38.45 86.13
C GLU A 13 65.04 37.93 84.74
N ASP A 14 66.04 37.58 83.92
CA ASP A 14 65.90 36.98 82.59
C ASP A 14 65.21 35.59 82.70
N GLN A 15 65.62 34.74 83.65
CA GLN A 15 64.94 33.45 83.92
C GLN A 15 63.50 33.64 84.39
N ARG A 16 63.20 34.67 85.20
CA ARG A 16 61.83 35.00 85.61
C ARG A 16 60.97 35.44 84.43
N GLU A 17 61.55 36.16 83.49
CA GLU A 17 60.85 36.58 82.27
C GLU A 17 60.61 35.42 81.31
N GLU A 18 61.57 34.51 81.18
CA GLU A 18 61.42 33.27 80.41
C GLU A 18 60.33 32.35 81.02
N ILE A 19 60.31 32.19 82.35
CA ILE A 19 59.24 31.48 83.06
C ILE A 19 57.88 32.12 82.77
N ARG A 20 57.76 33.46 82.85
CA ARG A 20 56.52 34.17 82.51
C ARG A 20 56.08 33.93 81.06
N SER A 21 57.01 33.99 80.11
CA SER A 21 56.72 33.73 78.70
C SER A 21 56.25 32.29 78.45
N LEU A 22 56.88 31.32 79.12
CA LEU A 22 56.48 29.90 79.06
C LEU A 22 55.11 29.66 79.72
N GLU A 23 54.82 30.32 80.84
CA GLU A 23 53.50 30.27 81.48
C GLU A 23 52.40 30.85 80.58
N GLU A 24 52.69 31.96 79.89
CA GLU A 24 51.76 32.59 78.95
C GLU A 24 51.48 31.70 77.73
N LYS A 25 52.52 31.12 77.12
CA LYS A 25 52.37 30.11 76.06
C LYS A 25 51.63 28.87 76.55
N GLY A 26 51.86 28.45 77.80
CA GLY A 26 51.12 27.36 78.44
C GLY A 26 49.61 27.66 78.52
N LYS A 27 49.25 28.89 78.88
CA LYS A 27 47.85 29.34 78.88
C LYS A 27 47.24 29.34 77.48
N GLU A 28 47.94 29.91 76.49
CA GLU A 28 47.47 29.91 75.09
C GLU A 28 47.24 28.50 74.54
N LEU A 29 48.18 27.57 74.78
CA LEU A 29 48.04 26.18 74.36
C LEU A 29 46.84 25.50 75.04
N THR A 30 46.61 25.79 76.32
CA THR A 30 45.47 25.24 77.06
C THR A 30 44.13 25.78 76.52
N GLU A 31 44.07 27.06 76.17
CA GLU A 31 42.89 27.65 75.52
C GLU A 31 42.66 27.06 74.13
N ASN A 32 43.71 26.87 73.34
CA ASN A 32 43.63 26.24 72.02
C ASN A 32 43.15 24.78 72.11
N ILE A 33 43.67 23.99 73.05
CA ILE A 33 43.21 22.62 73.31
C ILE A 33 41.71 22.64 73.65
N ARG A 34 41.28 23.54 74.53
CA ARG A 34 39.86 23.68 74.90
C ARG A 34 38.97 24.08 73.71
N GLY A 35 39.47 24.94 72.82
CA GLY A 35 38.80 25.29 71.58
C GLY A 35 38.62 24.08 70.65
N LEU A 36 39.71 23.36 70.38
CA LEU A 36 39.70 22.16 69.55
C LEU A 36 38.80 21.05 70.13
N GLU A 37 38.78 20.88 71.45
CA GLU A 37 37.88 19.92 72.12
C GLU A 37 36.41 20.27 71.88
N LYS A 38 36.06 21.56 71.91
CA LYS A 38 34.70 22.04 71.62
C LYS A 38 34.34 21.81 70.15
N ASP A 39 35.25 22.06 69.22
CA ASP A 39 35.04 21.82 67.79
C ASP A 39 34.87 20.34 67.49
N ILE A 40 35.66 19.47 68.13
CA ILE A 40 35.50 18.01 68.05
C ILE A 40 34.12 17.58 68.55
N GLN A 41 33.62 18.16 69.65
CA GLN A 41 32.26 17.89 70.11
C GLN A 41 31.20 18.38 69.11
N GLY A 42 31.39 19.56 68.52
CA GLY A 42 30.53 20.12 67.48
C GLY A 42 30.43 19.20 66.27
N HIS A 43 31.57 18.79 65.70
CA HIS A 43 31.62 17.86 64.57
C HIS A 43 31.04 16.49 64.91
N LYS A 44 31.26 15.96 66.12
CA LYS A 44 30.61 14.72 66.56
C LYS A 44 29.08 14.83 66.57
N LYS A 45 28.54 15.98 66.96
CA LYS A 45 27.09 16.21 66.94
C LYS A 45 26.57 16.30 65.50
N GLU A 46 27.26 17.04 64.63
CA GLU A 46 26.90 17.17 63.21
C GLU A 46 26.93 15.82 62.48
N ILE A 47 27.91 14.97 62.78
CA ILE A 47 28.00 13.61 62.23
C ILE A 47 26.75 12.80 62.62
N ARG A 48 26.33 12.85 63.90
CA ARG A 48 25.11 12.13 64.35
C ARG A 48 23.84 12.63 63.64
N GLU A 49 23.69 13.95 63.49
CA GLU A 49 22.53 14.53 62.80
C GLU A 49 22.51 14.13 61.31
N ARG A 50 23.68 14.04 60.67
CA ARG A 50 23.83 13.54 59.30
C ARG A 50 23.53 12.04 59.21
N GLU A 51 23.98 11.23 60.16
CA GLU A 51 23.68 9.80 60.23
C GLU A 51 22.18 9.54 60.34
N GLU A 52 21.48 10.29 61.19
CA GLU A 52 20.01 10.22 61.32
C GLU A 52 19.31 10.59 59.99
N THR A 53 19.75 11.68 59.36
CA THR A 53 19.22 12.10 58.05
C THR A 53 19.46 11.04 56.96
N ILE A 54 20.63 10.39 56.98
CA ILE A 54 20.96 9.30 56.05
C ILE A 54 20.01 8.13 56.30
N GLN A 55 19.80 7.74 57.55
CA GLN A 55 18.92 6.63 57.91
C GLN A 55 17.47 6.86 57.44
N ASP A 56 16.95 8.08 57.57
CA ASP A 56 15.60 8.42 57.09
C ASP A 56 15.51 8.39 55.55
N LYS A 57 16.55 8.86 54.86
CA LYS A 57 16.63 8.75 53.39
C LYS A 57 16.72 7.29 52.94
N GLU A 58 17.47 6.45 53.66
CA GLU A 58 17.57 5.01 53.38
C GLU A 58 16.22 4.31 53.54
N LYS A 59 15.47 4.60 54.62
CA LYS A 59 14.10 4.12 54.79
C LYS A 59 13.20 4.56 53.63
N ARG A 60 13.28 5.83 53.23
CA ARG A 60 12.49 6.34 52.11
C ARG A 60 12.83 5.65 50.79
N ILE A 61 14.11 5.38 50.54
CA ILE A 61 14.57 4.62 49.37
C ILE A 61 14.01 3.20 49.40
N TYR A 62 13.99 2.55 50.57
CA TYR A 62 13.42 1.21 50.73
C TYR A 62 11.92 1.18 50.37
N ASP A 63 11.13 2.11 50.89
CA ASP A 63 9.70 2.21 50.58
C ASP A 63 9.45 2.47 49.09
N LEU A 64 10.24 3.35 48.48
CA LEU A 64 10.15 3.64 47.06
C LEU A 64 10.52 2.43 46.21
N LYS A 65 11.56 1.66 46.59
CA LYS A 65 11.91 0.40 45.91
C LYS A 65 10.77 -0.60 45.98
N LYS A 66 10.12 -0.74 47.14
CA LYS A 66 8.96 -1.64 47.31
C LYS A 66 7.79 -1.21 46.43
N LYS A 67 7.44 0.07 46.41
CA LYS A 67 6.40 0.62 45.51
C LYS A 67 6.76 0.43 44.04
N ASN A 68 8.03 0.57 43.67
CA ASN A 68 8.47 0.36 42.29
C ASN A 68 8.31 -1.11 41.86
N GLN A 69 8.63 -2.07 42.74
CA GLN A 69 8.35 -3.49 42.48
C GLN A 69 6.86 -3.79 42.32
N GLU A 70 5.99 -3.13 43.09
CA GLU A 70 4.54 -3.25 42.93
C GLU A 70 4.08 -2.68 41.58
N LEU A 71 4.61 -1.52 41.17
CA LEU A 71 4.33 -0.93 39.86
C LEU A 71 4.78 -1.83 38.70
N GLU A 72 5.92 -2.50 38.81
CA GLU A 72 6.36 -3.49 37.83
C GLU A 72 5.34 -4.64 37.72
N LYS A 73 4.83 -5.15 38.84
CA LYS A 73 3.78 -6.18 38.82
C LYS A 73 2.49 -5.68 38.15
N PHE A 74 2.06 -4.45 38.44
CA PHE A 74 0.91 -3.85 37.77
C PHE A 74 1.13 -3.71 36.26
N LYS A 75 2.33 -3.30 35.85
CA LYS A 75 2.71 -3.24 34.44
C LYS A 75 2.57 -4.61 33.76
N PHE A 76 3.08 -5.69 34.38
CA PHE A 76 2.94 -7.04 33.83
C PHE A 76 1.48 -7.47 33.67
N VAL A 77 0.63 -7.19 34.67
CA VAL A 77 -0.81 -7.52 34.61
C VAL A 77 -1.51 -6.72 33.51
N LEU A 78 -1.21 -5.42 33.39
CA LEU A 78 -1.78 -4.57 32.34
C LEU A 78 -1.31 -4.99 30.95
N ASP A 79 -0.03 -5.30 30.76
CA ASP A 79 0.51 -5.80 29.50
C ASP A 79 -0.17 -7.10 29.07
N TYR A 80 -0.42 -8.01 30.02
CA TYR A 80 -1.18 -9.23 29.76
C TYR A 80 -2.63 -8.91 29.37
N LYS A 81 -3.29 -8.00 30.09
CA LYS A 81 -4.67 -7.60 29.79
C LYS A 81 -4.79 -6.95 28.41
N ILE A 82 -3.82 -6.12 28.02
CA ILE A 82 -3.75 -5.51 26.68
C ILE A 82 -3.58 -6.59 25.62
N LYS A 83 -2.66 -7.55 25.82
CA LYS A 83 -2.47 -8.67 24.87
C LYS A 83 -3.73 -9.50 24.71
N GLU A 84 -4.42 -9.83 25.80
CA GLU A 84 -5.65 -10.61 25.74
C GLU A 84 -6.78 -9.85 25.05
N LEU A 85 -6.94 -8.55 25.32
CA LEU A 85 -7.93 -7.72 24.62
C LEU A 85 -7.62 -7.60 23.12
N LYS A 86 -6.34 -7.42 22.75
CA LYS A 86 -5.92 -7.41 21.34
C LYS A 86 -6.26 -8.72 20.64
N ARG A 87 -6.00 -9.86 21.28
CA ARG A 87 -6.34 -11.19 20.77
C ARG A 87 -7.85 -11.39 20.54
N GLN A 88 -8.69 -10.69 21.29
CA GLN A 88 -10.15 -10.72 21.11
C GLN A 88 -10.64 -9.75 20.03
N ILE A 89 -9.95 -8.62 19.84
CA ILE A 89 -10.30 -7.59 18.85
C ILE A 89 -9.92 -8.05 17.44
N GLU A 90 -8.72 -8.63 17.27
CA GLU A 90 -8.20 -9.08 15.97
C GLU A 90 -9.17 -9.97 15.14
N PRO A 91 -9.80 -11.04 15.68
CA PRO A 91 -10.75 -11.83 14.90
C PRO A 91 -12.02 -11.05 14.53
N ARG A 92 -12.47 -10.13 15.39
CA ARG A 92 -13.64 -9.29 15.08
C ARG A 92 -13.34 -8.28 13.99
N GLU A 93 -12.13 -7.71 13.98
CA GLU A 93 -11.68 -6.81 12.91
C GLU A 93 -11.59 -7.57 11.58
N GLN A 94 -11.09 -8.80 11.59
CA GLN A 94 -11.05 -9.64 10.40
C GLN A 94 -12.46 -9.97 9.88
N GLU A 95 -13.38 -10.38 10.76
CA GLU A 95 -14.77 -10.66 10.38
C GLU A 95 -15.46 -9.44 9.77
N ILE A 96 -15.22 -8.24 10.34
CA ILE A 96 -15.75 -6.98 9.78
C ILE A 96 -15.13 -6.69 8.40
N ALA A 97 -13.85 -6.95 8.19
CA ALA A 97 -13.20 -6.77 6.89
C ALA A 97 -13.75 -7.74 5.84
N ASP A 98 -13.97 -9.00 6.22
CA ASP A 98 -14.55 -10.01 5.34
C ASP A 98 -16.00 -9.66 4.96
N MET A 99 -16.82 -9.25 5.93
CA MET A 99 -18.19 -8.80 5.67
C MET A 99 -18.24 -7.55 4.77
N LYS A 100 -17.32 -6.59 4.95
CA LYS A 100 -17.22 -5.43 4.05
C LYS A 100 -16.91 -5.84 2.62
N THR A 101 -15.98 -6.77 2.45
CA THR A 101 -15.60 -7.28 1.13
C THR A 101 -16.79 -7.98 0.47
N GLN A 102 -17.53 -8.79 1.23
CA GLN A 102 -18.75 -9.44 0.73
C GLN A 102 -19.84 -8.44 0.32
N ILE A 103 -20.01 -7.34 1.06
CA ILE A 103 -20.94 -6.27 0.70
C ILE A 103 -20.50 -5.61 -0.61
N GLU A 104 -19.21 -5.30 -0.78
CA GLU A 104 -18.68 -4.69 -2.00
C GLU A 104 -18.86 -5.61 -3.23
N GLU A 105 -18.65 -6.92 -3.06
CA GLU A 105 -18.90 -7.90 -4.11
C GLU A 105 -20.39 -7.99 -4.49
N MET A 106 -21.26 -8.04 -3.49
CA MET A 106 -22.72 -8.08 -3.71
C MET A 106 -23.23 -6.81 -4.37
N ASP A 107 -22.72 -5.64 -3.99
CA ASP A 107 -23.06 -4.35 -4.62
C ASP A 107 -22.62 -4.32 -6.09
N ALA A 108 -21.44 -4.86 -6.41
CA ALA A 108 -20.96 -4.99 -7.78
C ALA A 108 -21.84 -5.93 -8.61
N GLU A 109 -22.26 -7.07 -8.03
CA GLU A 109 -23.21 -7.99 -8.67
C GLU A 109 -24.57 -7.31 -8.93
N LEU A 110 -25.10 -6.58 -7.95
CA LEU A 110 -26.34 -5.82 -8.10
C LEU A 110 -26.24 -4.77 -9.21
N GLU A 111 -25.12 -4.06 -9.30
CA GLU A 111 -24.90 -3.10 -10.39
C GLU A 111 -24.89 -3.80 -11.77
N GLN A 112 -24.28 -4.97 -11.85
CA GLN A 112 -24.28 -5.79 -13.07
C GLN A 112 -25.69 -6.24 -13.44
N TYR A 113 -26.50 -6.70 -12.47
CA TYR A 113 -27.90 -7.06 -12.70
C TYR A 113 -28.73 -5.86 -13.18
N HIS A 114 -28.53 -4.67 -12.60
CA HIS A 114 -29.22 -3.46 -13.07
C HIS A 114 -28.86 -3.10 -14.50
N LYS A 115 -27.59 -3.20 -14.89
CA LYS A 115 -27.17 -2.98 -16.29
C LYS A 115 -27.78 -4.02 -17.23
N SER A 116 -27.80 -5.29 -16.83
CA SER A 116 -28.41 -6.37 -17.60
C SER A 116 -29.91 -6.16 -17.78
N ASN A 117 -30.63 -5.84 -16.70
CA ASN A 117 -32.07 -5.58 -16.75
C ASN A 117 -32.40 -4.39 -17.63
N ALA A 118 -31.65 -3.29 -17.54
CA ALA A 118 -31.82 -2.14 -18.43
C ALA A 118 -31.61 -2.52 -19.91
N ALA A 119 -30.62 -3.36 -20.21
CA ALA A 119 -30.39 -3.85 -21.57
C ALA A 119 -31.53 -4.77 -22.06
N LEU A 120 -32.03 -5.66 -21.19
CA LEU A 120 -33.17 -6.53 -21.51
C LEU A 120 -34.46 -5.72 -21.73
N ASP A 121 -34.71 -4.69 -20.94
CA ASP A 121 -35.88 -3.80 -21.11
C ASP A 121 -35.83 -3.07 -22.46
N LEU A 122 -34.65 -2.58 -22.86
CA LEU A 122 -34.45 -2.00 -24.19
C LEU A 122 -34.72 -3.03 -25.30
N MET A 123 -34.19 -4.24 -25.17
CA MET A 123 -34.41 -5.32 -26.14
C MET A 123 -35.89 -5.72 -26.23
N ILE A 124 -36.60 -5.78 -25.11
CA ILE A 124 -38.05 -6.00 -25.08
C ILE A 124 -38.78 -4.87 -25.81
N GLY A 125 -38.38 -3.61 -25.59
CA GLY A 125 -38.91 -2.45 -26.31
C GLY A 125 -38.74 -2.55 -27.82
N GLU A 126 -37.52 -2.90 -28.28
CA GLU A 126 -37.22 -3.09 -29.70
C GLU A 126 -38.04 -4.22 -30.33
N LEU A 127 -38.15 -5.37 -29.64
CA LEU A 127 -38.94 -6.50 -30.12
C LEU A 127 -40.43 -6.17 -30.21
N ARG A 128 -40.98 -5.41 -29.25
CA ARG A 128 -42.37 -4.93 -29.30
C ARG A 128 -42.59 -4.02 -30.51
N LEU A 129 -41.71 -3.05 -30.73
CA LEU A 129 -41.79 -2.16 -31.91
C LEU A 129 -41.70 -2.93 -33.23
N LYS A 130 -40.83 -3.93 -33.31
CA LYS A 130 -40.70 -4.80 -34.48
C LYS A 130 -41.97 -5.61 -34.72
N MET A 131 -42.55 -6.18 -33.67
CA MET A 131 -43.82 -6.91 -33.75
C MET A 131 -44.95 -6.00 -34.24
N ASP A 132 -45.06 -4.78 -33.70
CA ASP A 132 -46.07 -3.81 -34.14
C ASP A 132 -45.88 -3.40 -35.60
N GLY A 133 -44.63 -3.22 -36.04
CA GLY A 133 -44.28 -2.96 -37.44
C GLY A 133 -44.73 -4.10 -38.36
N MET A 134 -44.34 -5.34 -38.03
CA MET A 134 -44.73 -6.53 -38.79
C MET A 134 -46.25 -6.73 -38.81
N GLN A 135 -46.95 -6.46 -37.71
CA GLN A 135 -48.41 -6.57 -37.65
C GLN A 135 -49.09 -5.53 -38.58
N LYS A 136 -48.57 -4.30 -38.64
CA LYS A 136 -49.05 -3.28 -39.59
C LYS A 136 -48.83 -3.69 -41.03
N GLU A 137 -47.65 -4.23 -41.36
CA GLU A 137 -47.35 -4.75 -42.69
C GLU A 137 -48.26 -5.93 -43.07
N LEU A 138 -48.48 -6.85 -42.14
CA LEU A 138 -49.40 -7.98 -42.33
C LEU A 138 -50.83 -7.49 -42.63
N ASN A 139 -51.31 -6.51 -41.86
CA ASN A 139 -52.64 -5.92 -42.08
C ASN A 139 -52.72 -5.22 -43.45
N LEU A 140 -51.67 -4.51 -43.86
CA LEU A 140 -51.58 -3.86 -45.17
C LEU A 140 -51.62 -4.89 -46.31
N GLN A 141 -50.81 -5.95 -46.20
CA GLN A 141 -50.80 -7.05 -47.18
C GLN A 141 -52.14 -7.77 -47.23
N ALA A 142 -52.77 -8.03 -46.09
CA ALA A 142 -54.09 -8.66 -46.03
C ALA A 142 -55.16 -7.79 -46.74
N ALA A 143 -55.12 -6.47 -46.56
CA ALA A 143 -56.00 -5.53 -47.26
C ALA A 143 -55.74 -5.52 -48.78
N GLN A 144 -54.48 -5.53 -49.20
CA GLN A 144 -54.11 -5.61 -50.62
C GLN A 144 -54.58 -6.93 -51.26
N VAL A 145 -54.40 -8.06 -50.58
CA VAL A 145 -54.90 -9.36 -51.04
C VAL A 145 -56.43 -9.38 -51.12
N ALA A 146 -57.12 -8.79 -50.15
CA ALA A 146 -58.58 -8.67 -50.17
C ALA A 146 -59.07 -7.84 -51.36
N LEU A 147 -58.44 -6.69 -51.62
CA LEU A 147 -58.73 -5.83 -52.77
C LEU A 147 -58.44 -6.56 -54.10
N GLY A 148 -57.30 -7.25 -54.20
CA GLY A 148 -56.96 -8.05 -55.37
C GLY A 148 -57.97 -9.18 -55.62
N LYS A 149 -58.38 -9.91 -54.57
CA LYS A 149 -59.43 -10.95 -54.67
C LYS A 149 -60.77 -10.37 -55.10
N ALA A 150 -61.15 -9.20 -54.59
CA ALA A 150 -62.38 -8.52 -54.98
C ALA A 150 -62.34 -8.12 -56.47
N LEU A 151 -61.22 -7.56 -56.93
CA LEU A 151 -61.01 -7.21 -58.34
C LEU A 151 -61.09 -8.44 -59.25
N VAL A 152 -60.41 -9.54 -58.88
CA VAL A 152 -60.48 -10.81 -59.64
C VAL A 152 -61.92 -11.32 -59.73
N ARG A 153 -62.67 -11.31 -58.62
CA ARG A 153 -64.09 -11.71 -58.63
C ARG A 153 -64.93 -10.82 -59.54
N GLN A 154 -64.71 -9.50 -59.50
CA GLN A 154 -65.42 -8.56 -60.35
C GLN A 154 -65.14 -8.81 -61.83
N VAL A 155 -63.87 -9.00 -62.20
CA VAL A 155 -63.47 -9.36 -63.57
C VAL A 155 -64.11 -10.68 -64.00
N GLN A 156 -64.12 -11.69 -63.12
CA GLN A 156 -64.78 -12.97 -63.40
C GLN A 156 -66.28 -12.81 -63.65
N THR A 157 -66.98 -12.01 -62.85
CA THR A 157 -68.42 -11.72 -63.06
C THR A 157 -68.66 -10.98 -64.36
N ASP A 158 -67.87 -9.96 -64.67
CA ASP A 158 -68.01 -9.17 -65.91
C ASP A 158 -67.71 -10.03 -67.15
N LEU A 159 -66.71 -10.92 -67.08
CA LEU A 159 -66.41 -11.91 -68.12
C LEU A 159 -67.54 -12.92 -68.31
N LEU A 160 -68.13 -13.43 -67.22
CA LEU A 160 -69.28 -14.32 -67.29
C LEU A 160 -70.48 -13.64 -67.94
N GLY A 161 -70.71 -12.35 -67.64
CA GLY A 161 -71.73 -11.54 -68.30
C GLY A 161 -71.48 -11.39 -69.81
N CYS A 162 -70.21 -11.25 -70.24
CA CYS A 162 -69.85 -11.27 -71.65
C CYS A 162 -70.08 -12.66 -72.29
N ALA A 163 -69.75 -13.74 -71.58
CA ALA A 163 -69.95 -15.11 -72.06
C ALA A 163 -71.43 -15.45 -72.30
N GLN A 164 -72.36 -14.85 -71.54
CA GLN A 164 -73.81 -15.02 -71.78
C GLN A 164 -74.29 -14.37 -73.10
N LEU A 165 -73.49 -13.50 -73.72
CA LEU A 165 -73.82 -12.82 -74.97
C LEU A 165 -73.20 -13.50 -76.21
N LEU A 166 -72.67 -14.72 -76.07
CA LEU A 166 -72.00 -15.45 -77.16
C LEU A 166 -72.88 -15.64 -78.41
N ASP A 167 -74.19 -15.82 -78.23
CA ASP A 167 -75.15 -16.01 -79.33
C ASP A 167 -75.48 -14.71 -80.07
N ASN A 168 -75.17 -13.53 -79.50
CA ASN A 168 -75.42 -12.22 -80.09
C ASN A 168 -74.11 -11.50 -80.45
N LYS A 169 -73.64 -11.72 -81.68
CA LYS A 169 -72.37 -11.16 -82.19
C LYS A 169 -72.24 -9.64 -82.08
N LYS A 170 -73.33 -8.87 -82.20
CA LYS A 170 -73.29 -7.39 -82.06
C LYS A 170 -73.23 -6.98 -80.59
N GLY A 171 -74.01 -7.64 -79.72
CA GLY A 171 -74.01 -7.40 -78.27
C GLY A 171 -72.68 -7.76 -77.61
N LEU A 172 -72.08 -8.88 -78.00
CA LEU A 172 -70.77 -9.32 -77.50
C LEU A 172 -69.66 -8.31 -77.82
N LYS A 173 -69.60 -7.79 -79.05
CA LYS A 173 -68.58 -6.79 -79.44
C LYS A 173 -68.65 -5.54 -78.56
N VAL A 174 -69.86 -5.05 -78.29
CA VAL A 174 -70.05 -3.86 -77.43
C VAL A 174 -69.67 -4.15 -75.98
N ALA A 175 -70.04 -5.32 -75.45
CA ALA A 175 -69.71 -5.73 -74.08
C ALA A 175 -68.20 -5.90 -73.87
N VAL A 176 -67.48 -6.51 -74.82
CA VAL A 176 -66.02 -6.66 -74.75
C VAL A 176 -65.30 -5.32 -74.89
N MET A 177 -65.77 -4.42 -75.76
CA MET A 177 -65.21 -3.06 -75.84
C MET A 177 -65.40 -2.27 -74.54
N ALA A 178 -66.56 -2.41 -73.90
CA ALA A 178 -66.84 -1.79 -72.60
C ALA A 178 -65.97 -2.39 -71.47
N LEU A 179 -65.77 -3.72 -71.49
CA LEU A 179 -64.87 -4.41 -70.56
C LEU A 179 -63.43 -3.92 -70.72
N ASN A 180 -62.90 -3.86 -71.94
CA ASN A 180 -61.55 -3.37 -72.20
C ASN A 180 -61.39 -1.95 -71.67
N LYS A 181 -62.30 -1.04 -72.03
CA LYS A 181 -62.27 0.35 -71.56
C LYS A 181 -62.32 0.47 -70.02
N LYS A 182 -63.07 -0.40 -69.34
CA LYS A 182 -63.21 -0.41 -67.87
C LYS A 182 -61.93 -0.84 -67.15
N TYR A 183 -61.13 -1.71 -67.74
CA TYR A 183 -59.90 -2.25 -67.14
C TYR A 183 -58.61 -1.69 -67.76
N GLU A 184 -58.69 -0.96 -68.87
CA GLU A 184 -57.58 -0.31 -69.58
C GLU A 184 -57.04 0.92 -68.81
N ASP A 185 -57.89 1.65 -68.07
CA ASP A 185 -57.46 2.76 -67.18
C ASP A 185 -56.64 2.29 -65.95
N GLY A 186 -56.55 0.99 -65.70
CA GLY A 186 -55.79 0.40 -64.58
C GLY A 186 -54.35 -0.01 -64.91
N VAL A 187 -53.94 0.04 -66.19
CA VAL A 187 -52.59 -0.35 -66.66
C VAL A 187 -51.77 0.90 -66.95
N THR A 188 -51.64 1.79 -65.97
CA THR A 188 -50.46 2.66 -65.95
C THR A 188 -49.26 1.81 -65.54
N PRO A 189 -48.15 1.80 -66.29
CA PRO A 189 -46.93 1.14 -65.82
C PRO A 189 -46.59 1.69 -64.45
N ASP A 190 -46.41 0.78 -63.51
CA ASP A 190 -46.27 0.97 -62.09
C ASP A 190 -45.29 2.12 -61.78
N ALA A 191 -45.82 3.33 -61.53
CA ALA A 191 -45.07 4.50 -61.09
C ALA A 191 -44.74 4.40 -59.58
N LYS A 192 -44.55 3.17 -59.06
CA LYS A 192 -44.24 2.85 -57.66
C LYS A 192 -42.87 2.22 -57.49
N GLU A 193 -41.91 2.52 -58.36
CA GLU A 193 -40.54 2.69 -57.86
C GLU A 193 -40.35 4.17 -57.50
N PRO A 194 -40.57 4.57 -56.23
CA PRO A 194 -40.03 5.82 -55.75
C PRO A 194 -38.50 5.70 -55.73
N ASN A 195 -37.87 5.94 -56.88
CA ASN A 195 -36.48 6.29 -57.05
C ASN A 195 -35.53 5.48 -56.14
N SER A 196 -35.23 4.23 -56.50
CA SER A 196 -34.19 3.40 -55.84
C SER A 196 -32.90 4.16 -55.54
N GLN A 197 -32.59 5.21 -56.31
CA GLN A 197 -31.47 6.13 -56.09
C GLN A 197 -31.61 7.02 -54.83
N ALA A 198 -32.82 7.48 -54.50
CA ALA A 198 -33.07 8.32 -53.32
C ALA A 198 -32.94 7.51 -52.02
N GLU A 199 -33.41 6.27 -52.01
CA GLU A 199 -33.24 5.36 -50.88
C GLU A 199 -31.76 4.96 -50.72
N TYR A 200 -31.07 4.67 -51.82
CA TYR A 200 -29.62 4.40 -51.82
C TYR A 200 -28.82 5.61 -51.30
N ASN A 201 -29.16 6.83 -51.71
CA ASN A 201 -28.52 8.05 -51.19
C ASN A 201 -28.76 8.24 -49.69
N ARG A 202 -29.96 7.90 -49.19
CA ARG A 202 -30.30 8.01 -47.77
C ARG A 202 -29.53 7.00 -46.91
N GLN A 203 -29.40 5.76 -47.41
CA GLN A 203 -28.58 4.73 -46.75
C GLN A 203 -27.09 5.09 -46.78
N ARG A 204 -26.59 5.64 -47.90
CA ARG A 204 -25.22 6.12 -48.01
C ARG A 204 -24.93 7.26 -47.03
N GLU A 205 -25.82 8.25 -46.91
CA GLU A 205 -25.66 9.36 -45.98
C GLU A 205 -25.67 8.89 -44.50
N TYR A 206 -26.49 7.89 -44.18
CA TYR A 206 -26.49 7.28 -42.84
C TYR A 206 -25.15 6.60 -42.53
N LEU A 207 -24.64 5.78 -43.45
CA LEU A 207 -23.35 5.10 -43.30
C LEU A 207 -22.18 6.11 -43.22
N GLU A 208 -22.21 7.18 -44.01
CA GLU A 208 -21.20 8.25 -43.95
C GLU A 208 -21.22 8.95 -42.58
N LYS A 209 -22.42 9.28 -42.05
CA LYS A 209 -22.57 9.86 -40.71
C LYS A 209 -22.10 8.92 -39.60
N GLU A 210 -22.38 7.62 -39.73
CA GLU A 210 -21.95 6.61 -38.76
C GLU A 210 -20.43 6.43 -38.77
N VAL A 211 -19.81 6.33 -39.95
CA VAL A 211 -18.34 6.28 -40.09
C VAL A 211 -17.70 7.53 -39.51
N GLU A 212 -18.29 8.71 -39.73
CA GLU A 212 -17.72 9.95 -39.18
C GLU A 212 -17.91 10.06 -37.66
N SER A 213 -19.02 9.55 -37.13
CA SER A 213 -19.24 9.38 -35.69
C SER A 213 -18.19 8.45 -35.07
N LEU A 214 -17.93 7.30 -35.70
CA LEU A 214 -16.91 6.35 -35.27
C LEU A 214 -15.50 6.95 -35.32
N LYS A 215 -15.14 7.66 -36.41
CA LYS A 215 -13.87 8.39 -36.50
C LYS A 215 -13.72 9.41 -35.37
N ARG A 216 -14.76 10.21 -35.08
CA ARG A 216 -14.75 11.16 -33.96
C ARG A 216 -14.58 10.46 -32.62
N LYS A 217 -15.23 9.32 -32.40
CA LYS A 217 -15.07 8.52 -31.17
C LYS A 217 -13.65 7.99 -31.02
N ILE A 218 -13.05 7.47 -32.09
CA ILE A 218 -11.66 6.98 -32.10
C ILE A 218 -10.69 8.13 -31.81
N MET A 219 -10.81 9.28 -32.48
CA MET A 219 -9.95 10.43 -32.25
C MET A 219 -10.05 10.96 -30.81
N LYS A 220 -11.28 11.04 -30.25
CA LYS A 220 -11.48 11.38 -28.85
C LYS A 220 -10.85 10.35 -27.90
N GLY A 221 -11.02 9.06 -28.18
CA GLY A 221 -10.41 7.99 -27.40
C GLY A 221 -8.88 8.03 -27.43
N MET A 222 -8.28 8.30 -28.59
CA MET A 222 -6.83 8.49 -28.74
C MET A 222 -6.34 9.69 -27.96
N ALA A 223 -7.01 10.85 -28.04
CA ALA A 223 -6.63 12.04 -27.29
C ALA A 223 -6.73 11.84 -25.76
N ILE A 224 -7.76 11.14 -25.30
CA ILE A 224 -7.90 10.77 -23.88
C ILE A 224 -6.78 9.83 -23.45
N SER A 225 -6.48 8.80 -24.25
CA SER A 225 -5.38 7.85 -23.99
C SER A 225 -4.02 8.56 -23.93
N GLU A 226 -3.75 9.49 -24.85
CA GLU A 226 -2.52 10.29 -24.87
C GLU A 226 -2.42 11.20 -23.62
N SER A 227 -3.52 11.85 -23.24
CA SER A 227 -3.61 12.64 -22.02
C SER A 227 -3.36 11.79 -20.76
N GLU A 228 -3.96 10.61 -20.67
CA GLU A 228 -3.74 9.67 -19.55
C GLU A 228 -2.31 9.15 -19.52
N LEU A 229 -1.71 8.82 -20.67
CA LEU A 229 -0.31 8.42 -20.76
C LEU A 229 0.61 9.54 -20.23
N HIS A 230 0.37 10.79 -20.61
CA HIS A 230 1.13 11.92 -20.08
C HIS A 230 0.87 12.20 -18.59
N ARG A 231 -0.34 11.94 -18.09
CA ARG A 231 -0.65 12.01 -16.66
C ARG A 231 0.13 10.94 -15.88
N LEU A 232 0.09 9.69 -16.34
CA LEU A 232 0.82 8.57 -15.75
C LEU A 232 2.34 8.75 -15.83
N GLN A 233 2.86 9.33 -16.92
CA GLN A 233 4.29 9.66 -17.03
C GLN A 233 4.71 10.73 -16.01
N ARG A 234 3.90 11.77 -15.79
CA ARG A 234 4.16 12.78 -14.76
C ARG A 234 4.10 12.19 -13.36
N GLU A 235 3.10 11.35 -13.09
CA GLU A 235 2.95 10.66 -11.82
C GLU A 235 4.14 9.72 -11.56
N ASN A 236 4.55 8.93 -12.56
CA ASN A 236 5.76 8.10 -12.47
C ASN A 236 7.04 8.92 -12.23
N ALA A 237 7.15 10.12 -12.83
CA ALA A 237 8.29 11.00 -12.58
C ALA A 237 8.32 11.48 -11.12
N ILE A 238 7.17 11.88 -10.56
CA ILE A 238 7.03 12.29 -9.16
C ILE A 238 7.30 11.12 -8.21
N LEU A 239 6.74 9.94 -8.48
CA LEU A 239 7.00 8.74 -7.68
C LEU A 239 8.48 8.37 -7.72
N THR A 240 9.14 8.52 -8.87
CA THR A 240 10.58 8.28 -9.00
C THR A 240 11.39 9.28 -8.18
N THR A 241 11.03 10.57 -8.16
CA THR A 241 11.70 11.55 -7.30
C THR A 241 11.50 11.24 -5.82
N GLN A 242 10.28 10.90 -5.41
CA GLN A 242 9.98 10.52 -4.02
C GLN A 242 10.71 9.24 -3.60
N VAL A 243 10.77 8.22 -4.45
CA VAL A 243 11.55 7.00 -4.18
C VAL A 243 13.03 7.32 -4.03
N ASN A 244 13.56 8.24 -4.84
CA ASN A 244 14.95 8.67 -4.73
C ASN A 244 15.21 9.50 -3.46
N GLU A 245 14.28 10.35 -3.05
CA GLU A 245 14.34 11.07 -1.76
C GLU A 245 14.31 10.10 -0.58
N LEU A 246 13.36 9.17 -0.54
CA LEU A 246 13.29 8.16 0.50
C LEU A 246 14.54 7.28 0.55
N ARG A 247 15.14 6.97 -0.60
CA ARG A 247 16.43 6.25 -0.66
C ARG A 247 17.57 7.09 -0.05
N ARG A 248 17.59 8.40 -0.30
CA ARG A 248 18.59 9.32 0.30
C ARG A 248 18.38 9.45 1.80
N GLU A 249 17.14 9.63 2.25
CA GLU A 249 16.81 9.68 3.69
C GLU A 249 17.17 8.37 4.39
N PHE A 250 16.83 7.23 3.80
CA PHE A 250 17.21 5.92 4.32
C PHE A 250 18.73 5.75 4.39
N HIS A 251 19.46 6.22 3.38
CA HIS A 251 20.91 6.21 3.40
C HIS A 251 21.47 7.11 4.51
N ASN A 252 20.95 8.32 4.68
CA ASN A 252 21.36 9.26 5.73
C ASN A 252 21.08 8.72 7.13
N VAL A 253 19.90 8.16 7.37
CA VAL A 253 19.55 7.52 8.65
C VAL A 253 20.47 6.33 8.93
N ARG A 254 20.78 5.53 7.92
CA ARG A 254 21.73 4.42 8.04
C ARG A 254 23.15 4.91 8.40
N MET A 255 23.61 5.97 7.75
CA MET A 255 24.90 6.60 8.04
C MET A 255 24.95 7.17 9.47
N GLN A 256 23.93 7.93 9.88
CA GLN A 256 23.81 8.41 11.27
C GLN A 256 23.79 7.26 12.28
N THR A 257 23.09 6.17 11.97
CA THR A 257 23.06 4.98 12.82
C THR A 257 24.44 4.33 12.93
N GLN A 258 25.22 4.31 11.83
CA GLN A 258 26.60 3.82 11.84
C GLN A 258 27.54 4.75 12.61
N GLU A 259 27.44 6.07 12.43
CA GLU A 259 28.23 7.07 13.18
C GLU A 259 27.92 7.03 14.69
N VAL A 260 26.65 6.89 15.08
CA VAL A 260 26.24 6.70 16.48
C VAL A 260 26.81 5.38 17.04
N ARG A 261 26.91 4.35 16.22
CA ARG A 261 27.50 3.06 16.62
C ARG A 261 29.02 3.15 16.76
N GLU A 262 29.69 3.88 15.88
CA GLU A 262 31.14 4.11 15.94
C GLU A 262 31.55 5.07 17.06
N THR A 263 30.78 6.12 17.33
CA THR A 263 30.99 7.02 18.47
C THR A 263 30.77 6.29 19.79
N LYS A 264 29.77 5.39 19.88
CA LYS A 264 29.63 4.48 21.03
C LYS A 264 30.83 3.54 21.18
N TYR A 265 31.37 3.02 20.08
CA TYR A 265 32.59 2.19 20.11
C TYR A 265 33.82 2.98 20.57
N LYS A 266 34.02 4.21 20.07
CA LYS A 266 35.11 5.10 20.48
C LYS A 266 34.96 5.58 21.92
N SER A 267 33.74 5.84 22.40
CA SER A 267 33.49 6.17 23.81
C SER A 267 33.77 4.98 24.72
N THR A 268 33.42 3.74 24.32
CA THR A 268 33.75 2.53 25.09
C THR A 268 35.27 2.25 25.13
N VAL A 269 36.01 2.61 24.09
CA VAL A 269 37.49 2.45 24.07
C VAL A 269 38.18 3.58 24.86
N SER A 270 37.64 4.80 24.88
CA SER A 270 38.18 5.90 25.70
C SER A 270 37.96 5.70 27.21
N ILE A 271 36.87 5.04 27.60
CA ILE A 271 36.55 4.73 29.01
C ILE A 271 37.34 3.49 29.50
N ALA A 272 37.81 2.63 28.58
CA ALA A 272 38.58 1.43 28.92
C ALA A 272 39.99 1.72 29.47
N ASN A 273 40.50 2.95 29.39
CA ASN A 273 41.83 3.32 29.93
C ASN A 273 41.82 3.96 31.32
N SER A 274 40.66 4.09 31.99
CA SER A 274 40.60 4.82 33.28
C SER A 274 39.90 4.11 34.44
N ALA A 275 39.35 2.90 34.30
CA ALA A 275 38.60 2.30 35.40
C ALA A 275 38.90 0.80 35.60
N ILE A 276 40.10 0.51 36.10
CA ILE A 276 40.38 -0.72 36.84
C ILE A 276 39.89 -0.51 38.28
N ASN A 277 38.63 -0.87 38.55
CA ASN A 277 38.08 -1.39 39.81
C ASN A 277 36.61 -1.00 40.02
N LYS A 278 35.69 -1.96 39.80
CA LYS A 278 34.71 -2.45 40.79
C LYS A 278 33.59 -3.24 40.09
N ASN A 279 33.55 -4.53 40.43
CA ASN A 279 32.37 -5.34 40.77
C ASN A 279 31.29 -5.56 39.68
N LEU A 280 31.41 -6.58 38.82
CA LEU A 280 31.00 -7.99 39.01
C LEU A 280 29.51 -8.33 39.28
N SER A 281 28.57 -7.38 39.39
CA SER A 281 27.13 -7.73 39.52
C SER A 281 26.26 -7.41 38.30
N VAL A 282 26.72 -6.55 37.38
CA VAL A 282 25.94 -6.07 36.23
C VAL A 282 26.06 -7.00 35.00
N SER A 283 26.97 -7.97 35.04
CA SER A 283 27.32 -8.78 33.87
C SER A 283 26.27 -9.87 33.54
N SER A 284 25.54 -10.39 34.52
CA SER A 284 24.63 -11.54 34.30
C SER A 284 23.35 -11.15 33.54
N GLU A 285 22.77 -9.99 33.81
CA GLU A 285 21.54 -9.51 33.18
C GLU A 285 21.79 -9.05 31.74
N VAL A 286 22.88 -8.32 31.50
CA VAL A 286 23.28 -7.87 30.15
C VAL A 286 23.63 -9.07 29.26
N ILE A 287 24.26 -10.11 29.82
CA ILE A 287 24.52 -11.35 29.06
C ILE A 287 23.22 -12.10 28.76
N ARG A 288 22.24 -12.11 29.68
CA ARG A 288 20.95 -12.76 29.48
C ARG A 288 20.12 -12.07 28.39
N GLU A 289 20.04 -10.74 28.45
CA GLU A 289 19.32 -9.93 27.46
C GLU A 289 19.98 -10.03 26.07
N ARG A 290 21.32 -10.12 26.02
CA ARG A 290 22.04 -10.33 24.75
C ARG A 290 21.80 -11.72 24.17
N LYS A 291 21.71 -12.77 24.99
CA LYS A 291 21.36 -14.12 24.53
C LYS A 291 19.91 -14.22 24.06
N GLU A 292 19.00 -13.47 24.68
CA GLU A 292 17.59 -13.43 24.28
C GLU A 292 17.42 -12.73 22.92
N LYS A 293 18.09 -11.60 22.71
CA LYS A 293 18.13 -10.90 21.42
C LYS A 293 18.78 -11.74 20.31
N ILE A 294 19.76 -12.57 20.63
CA ILE A 294 20.37 -13.51 19.67
C ILE A 294 19.36 -14.59 19.25
N ARG A 295 18.61 -15.16 20.20
CA ARG A 295 17.56 -16.15 19.90
C ARG A 295 16.41 -15.55 19.09
N GLU A 296 16.00 -14.32 19.41
CA GLU A 296 15.00 -13.60 18.59
C GLU A 296 15.52 -13.35 17.17
N ALA A 297 16.78 -12.99 16.99
CA ALA A 297 17.38 -12.80 15.68
C ALA A 297 17.47 -14.12 14.88
N GLU A 298 17.76 -15.24 15.54
CA GLU A 298 17.77 -16.58 14.93
C GLU A 298 16.37 -16.98 14.47
N PHE A 299 15.35 -16.79 15.31
CA PHE A 299 13.95 -17.07 14.97
C PHE A 299 13.46 -16.20 13.81
N GLN A 300 13.79 -14.90 13.81
CA GLN A 300 13.47 -14.00 12.70
C GLN A 300 14.17 -14.42 11.41
N LYS A 301 15.42 -14.91 11.48
CA LYS A 301 16.16 -15.39 10.32
C LYS A 301 15.54 -16.64 9.72
N GLU A 302 15.06 -17.56 10.56
CA GLU A 302 14.34 -18.76 10.13
C GLU A 302 12.99 -18.42 9.49
N HIS A 303 12.24 -17.49 10.07
CA HIS A 303 10.97 -17.02 9.51
C HIS A 303 11.15 -16.33 8.16
N ILE A 304 12.20 -15.51 7.99
CA ILE A 304 12.57 -14.93 6.70
C ILE A 304 12.91 -16.01 5.68
N LEU A 305 13.54 -17.11 6.11
CA LEU A 305 13.92 -18.21 5.22
C LEU A 305 12.68 -19.00 4.76
N GLN A 306 11.72 -19.21 5.65
CA GLN A 306 10.42 -19.81 5.33
C GLN A 306 9.59 -18.92 4.39
N LEU A 307 9.55 -17.61 4.64
CA LEU A 307 8.89 -16.65 3.75
C LEU A 307 9.53 -16.62 2.36
N LYS A 308 10.86 -16.70 2.28
CA LYS A 308 11.59 -16.81 1.00
C LYS A 308 11.28 -18.11 0.27
N ALA A 309 11.17 -19.24 0.98
CA ALA A 309 10.78 -20.51 0.38
C ALA A 309 9.36 -20.44 -0.19
N ARG A 310 8.41 -19.89 0.58
CA ARG A 310 7.01 -19.71 0.14
C ARG A 310 6.89 -18.76 -1.05
N LEU A 311 7.65 -17.67 -1.07
CA LEU A 311 7.74 -16.78 -2.24
C LEU A 311 8.33 -17.49 -3.45
N THR A 312 9.34 -18.35 -3.26
CA THR A 312 9.95 -19.13 -4.34
C THR A 312 8.98 -20.16 -4.90
N GLU A 313 8.17 -20.80 -4.06
CA GLU A 313 7.11 -21.73 -4.47
C GLU A 313 5.99 -21.03 -5.22
N LEU A 314 5.50 -19.89 -4.72
CA LEU A 314 4.49 -19.06 -5.40
C LEU A 314 5.01 -18.57 -6.77
N GLN A 315 6.28 -18.16 -6.84
CA GLN A 315 6.90 -17.70 -8.08
C GLN A 315 7.09 -18.84 -9.10
N LYS A 316 7.30 -20.09 -8.61
CA LYS A 316 7.35 -21.30 -9.44
C LYS A 316 5.96 -21.73 -9.92
N ALA A 317 4.93 -21.55 -9.10
CA ALA A 317 3.52 -21.81 -9.47
C ALA A 317 2.99 -20.80 -10.50
N LEU A 318 3.48 -19.56 -10.48
CA LEU A 318 3.17 -18.50 -11.44
C LEU A 318 4.00 -18.56 -12.75
N GLY A 319 4.73 -19.66 -13.00
CA GLY A 319 5.50 -19.87 -14.25
C GLY A 319 6.74 -18.99 -14.40
N GLY A 320 7.16 -18.27 -13.36
CA GLY A 320 8.26 -17.31 -13.39
C GLY A 320 9.62 -17.92 -13.06
N GLY A 321 10.27 -18.55 -14.04
CA GLY A 321 11.65 -19.00 -13.93
C GLY A 321 12.67 -17.86 -14.02
N LEU A 322 12.86 -17.08 -12.95
CA LEU A 322 13.98 -16.12 -12.84
C LEU A 322 14.57 -16.16 -11.43
N LYS A 323 15.74 -16.81 -11.30
CA LYS A 323 16.54 -16.86 -10.08
C LYS A 323 17.06 -15.45 -9.76
N PHE A 324 16.60 -14.86 -8.65
CA PHE A 324 17.16 -13.62 -8.14
C PHE A 324 18.48 -13.93 -7.39
N ALA A 325 19.60 -13.91 -8.11
CA ALA A 325 20.92 -13.89 -7.50
C ALA A 325 21.27 -12.43 -7.16
N LEU A 326 21.25 -12.09 -5.88
CA LEU A 326 21.86 -10.85 -5.39
C LEU A 326 23.39 -11.02 -5.41
N THR A 327 24.02 -10.80 -6.56
CA THR A 327 25.44 -10.47 -6.60
C THR A 327 25.57 -8.98 -6.25
N GLY A 328 26.12 -8.72 -5.07
CA GLY A 328 26.52 -7.37 -4.67
C GLY A 328 27.55 -6.83 -5.67
N SER A 329 27.21 -5.70 -6.29
CA SER A 329 28.13 -4.90 -7.07
C SER A 329 29.17 -4.27 -6.14
N ASN A 330 30.32 -4.94 -5.99
CA ASN A 330 31.57 -4.29 -5.62
C ASN A 330 32.31 -4.00 -6.94
N ASN A 331 32.24 -2.75 -7.38
CA ASN A 331 33.12 -2.24 -8.42
C ASN A 331 34.51 -1.99 -7.83
N SER A 332 35.44 -2.91 -8.10
CA SER A 332 36.88 -2.63 -8.09
C SER A 332 37.48 -3.20 -9.38
N PRO A 333 38.19 -2.41 -10.20
CA PRO A 333 38.68 -2.85 -11.49
C PRO A 333 40.09 -3.44 -11.36
N GLN A 334 40.20 -4.72 -11.07
CA GLN A 334 41.43 -5.50 -11.27
C GLN A 334 41.04 -6.99 -11.36
N HIS A 335 41.64 -7.70 -12.33
CA HIS A 335 41.37 -9.09 -12.71
C HIS A 335 40.20 -9.34 -13.67
N ARG A 336 40.40 -8.92 -14.92
CA ARG A 336 39.75 -9.55 -16.07
C ARG A 336 40.81 -10.08 -17.04
N GLN A 337 41.55 -11.10 -16.60
CA GLN A 337 42.36 -11.96 -17.45
C GLN A 337 42.53 -13.30 -16.73
N GLN A 338 41.62 -14.23 -17.01
CA GLN A 338 41.82 -15.68 -17.08
C GLN A 338 40.43 -16.33 -17.14
N GLN A 339 40.35 -17.43 -17.89
CA GLN A 339 39.14 -18.24 -18.16
C GLN A 339 38.24 -17.76 -19.33
N GLN A 340 38.84 -17.65 -20.52
CA GLN A 340 38.22 -18.25 -21.71
C GLN A 340 38.91 -19.60 -21.94
N GLN A 341 38.28 -20.68 -21.50
CA GLN A 341 38.40 -22.02 -22.09
C GLN A 341 37.36 -22.93 -21.43
N TYR A 342 36.81 -23.84 -22.23
CA TYR A 342 35.82 -24.87 -21.90
C TYR A 342 34.35 -24.41 -21.85
N ILE A 343 33.63 -24.60 -22.97
CA ILE A 343 32.72 -25.75 -23.20
C ILE A 343 32.07 -25.56 -24.58
N ARG A 344 32.50 -26.36 -25.56
CA ARG A 344 31.70 -26.70 -26.74
C ARG A 344 31.02 -28.04 -26.47
N LYS A 345 29.70 -28.15 -26.67
CA LYS A 345 29.03 -29.41 -27.00
C LYS A 345 27.92 -29.17 -28.05
N PRO A 346 27.61 -30.18 -28.87
CA PRO A 346 27.10 -30.00 -30.23
C PRO A 346 25.59 -30.24 -30.38
N THR A 347 25.01 -29.62 -31.41
CA THR A 347 23.64 -29.78 -31.90
C THR A 347 23.42 -31.13 -32.61
N PRO A 348 22.25 -31.79 -32.46
CA PRO A 348 21.91 -33.00 -33.21
C PRO A 348 21.36 -32.69 -34.63
N PRO A 349 21.54 -33.60 -35.61
CA PRO A 349 21.23 -33.33 -37.01
C PRO A 349 19.80 -33.71 -37.42
N THR A 350 19.25 -32.88 -38.31
CA THR A 350 17.97 -33.01 -39.01
C THR A 350 18.01 -34.14 -40.03
N GLN A 351 17.14 -35.15 -39.90
CA GLN A 351 16.91 -36.15 -40.96
C GLN A 351 15.86 -35.62 -41.95
N ARG A 352 16.28 -35.43 -43.21
CA ARG A 352 15.38 -35.33 -44.37
C ARG A 352 15.16 -36.73 -44.94
N LEU A 353 13.91 -37.08 -45.22
CA LEU A 353 13.56 -38.25 -46.02
C LEU A 353 13.52 -37.87 -47.52
N PRO A 354 13.97 -38.74 -48.44
CA PRO A 354 13.92 -38.53 -49.89
C PRO A 354 12.62 -39.09 -50.53
N PRO A 355 12.34 -38.73 -51.79
CA PRO A 355 11.00 -38.80 -52.38
C PRO A 355 10.73 -40.11 -53.13
N VAL A 356 9.48 -40.59 -53.03
CA VAL A 356 8.67 -41.20 -54.12
C VAL A 356 7.22 -40.83 -53.87
#